data_AF-A0A9W9M1J5-F1
#
_entry.id   AF-A0A9W9M1J5-F1
#
_cell.length_a   1.000
_cell.length_b   1.000
_cell.length_c   1.000
_cell.angle_alpha   90.00
_cell.angle_beta   90.00
_cell.angle_gamma   90.00
#
_symmetry.space_group_name_H-M   'P 1'
#
loop_
_entity.id
_entity.type
_entity.pdbx_description
1 polymer ?
#
loop_
_entity_poly.entity_id
_entity_poly.type
_entity_poly.pdbx_seq_one_letter_code
_entity_poly.pdbx_strand_id
1 'polypeptide(L)'
;MASLKTVGSAGPDVSLPGPFPPTAPSSSIMSALPDGYVVHHFSRFKLLRTCAEVLAESLRTESKSVSQWLVVLGLSQSAIRRLNENHKCLEGIEYRFAWEGQAGLIKIVHSFDHDSVTDGLTRVMDLYLIRMGLVSITSRKWVVNTTYKPTANKGKEADQGFLPPSRLPPTTGSPPGWPTLTIETGLSESLSQLRQDARWWLSNSLGEVRIVLVISISKQKDRVFIEMWQLAPPNSPRPLTRAYVQTLCQRNPNVPPLIQQPASSQTAYCAHELTITANGVTGAPLTLPFAALYDRPPAQGEGDIVLTAQDFLDITSVVF
;
A
#
# COMPACT_ATOMS: atom_id res chain seq x y z
N MET A 1 -41.78 58.64 25.44
CA MET A 1 -41.90 57.31 24.81
C MET A 1 -40.92 57.22 23.66
N ALA A 2 -39.77 56.59 23.90
CA ALA A 2 -38.86 56.10 22.86
C ALA A 2 -37.96 55.06 23.56
N SER A 3 -38.20 53.78 23.27
CA SER A 3 -37.47 52.66 23.89
C SER A 3 -36.44 52.13 22.89
N LEU A 4 -35.19 52.07 23.32
CA LEU A 4 -34.07 51.45 22.61
C LEU A 4 -34.38 49.98 22.30
N LYS A 5 -34.06 49.55 21.06
CA LYS A 5 -33.97 48.14 20.68
C LYS A 5 -32.50 47.69 20.76
N THR A 6 -32.27 46.65 21.54
CA THR A 6 -31.00 45.93 21.71
C THR A 6 -30.68 45.09 20.48
N VAL A 7 -29.39 45.08 20.11
CA VAL A 7 -28.80 44.25 19.07
C VAL A 7 -28.47 42.87 19.68
N GLY A 8 -29.05 41.81 19.12
CA GLY A 8 -28.74 40.43 19.47
C GLY A 8 -27.49 39.93 18.73
N SER A 9 -26.58 39.34 19.48
CA SER A 9 -25.36 38.66 19.05
C SER A 9 -25.68 37.48 18.11
N ALA A 10 -25.09 37.47 16.91
CA ALA A 10 -25.02 36.31 16.03
C ALA A 10 -23.69 35.59 16.28
N GLY A 11 -23.75 34.35 16.79
CA GLY A 11 -22.61 33.44 16.84
C GLY A 11 -22.31 32.85 15.44
N PRO A 12 -21.10 32.32 15.20
CA PRO A 12 -20.73 31.79 13.90
C PRO A 12 -21.47 30.47 13.64
N ASP A 13 -22.17 30.42 12.52
CA ASP A 13 -22.87 29.25 11.98
C ASP A 13 -21.84 28.22 11.52
N VAL A 14 -21.55 27.22 12.36
CA VAL A 14 -20.72 26.07 11.99
C VAL A 14 -21.62 25.06 11.30
N SER A 15 -21.72 25.17 9.98
CA SER A 15 -22.41 24.20 9.14
C SER A 15 -21.66 22.86 9.16
N LEU A 16 -22.30 21.82 9.70
CA LEU A 16 -21.82 20.43 9.64
C LEU A 16 -21.80 19.95 8.18
N PRO A 17 -20.77 19.21 7.72
CA PRO A 17 -20.77 18.64 6.39
C PRO A 17 -21.86 17.56 6.28
N GLY A 18 -22.69 17.68 5.24
CA GLY A 18 -23.81 16.79 4.96
C GLY A 18 -23.41 15.33 4.68
N PRO A 19 -24.39 14.41 4.66
CA PRO A 19 -24.13 12.99 4.52
C PRO A 19 -23.52 12.64 3.16
N PHE A 20 -22.42 11.89 3.19
CA PHE A 20 -21.76 11.35 1.98
C PHE A 20 -22.71 10.43 1.20
N PRO A 21 -22.69 10.47 -0.14
CA PRO A 21 -23.53 9.60 -0.96
C PRO A 21 -23.12 8.12 -0.84
N PRO A 22 -24.07 7.18 -0.98
CA PRO A 22 -23.84 5.76 -0.84
C PRO A 22 -23.25 5.14 -2.13
N THR A 23 -22.57 4.01 -1.95
CA THR A 23 -21.71 3.26 -2.90
C THR A 23 -20.26 3.79 -2.96
N ALA A 24 -19.34 3.00 -2.40
CA ALA A 24 -17.92 3.23 -2.64
C ALA A 24 -17.69 3.09 -4.15
N PRO A 25 -17.29 4.16 -4.87
CA PRO A 25 -16.90 4.00 -6.25
C PRO A 25 -15.74 3.01 -6.28
N SER A 26 -15.72 2.15 -7.31
CA SER A 26 -14.56 1.32 -7.61
C SER A 26 -13.31 2.19 -7.47
N SER A 27 -12.45 1.85 -6.52
CA SER A 27 -11.42 2.77 -6.08
C SER A 27 -10.42 2.97 -7.22
N SER A 28 -10.57 4.09 -7.93
CA SER A 28 -9.76 4.35 -9.13
C SER A 28 -8.31 4.48 -8.71
N ILE A 29 -7.39 4.02 -9.57
CA ILE A 29 -5.96 4.13 -9.31
C ILE A 29 -5.51 5.59 -9.09
N MET A 30 -6.30 6.59 -9.51
CA MET A 30 -5.97 8.03 -9.41
C MET A 30 -6.79 8.81 -8.35
N SER A 31 -7.58 8.16 -7.50
CA SER A 31 -8.56 8.86 -6.65
C SER A 31 -7.99 9.57 -5.42
N ALA A 32 -6.71 9.38 -5.09
CA ALA A 32 -6.10 9.91 -3.87
C ALA A 32 -4.67 10.43 -4.11
N LEU A 33 -4.39 10.89 -5.33
CA LEU A 33 -3.07 11.38 -5.73
C LEU A 33 -2.66 12.59 -4.86
N PRO A 34 -1.39 12.66 -4.47
CA PRO A 34 -0.90 13.76 -3.65
C PRO A 34 -0.66 15.02 -4.48
N ASP A 35 -0.65 16.19 -3.84
CA ASP A 35 -0.35 17.46 -4.50
C ASP A 35 1.00 17.40 -5.26
N GLY A 36 1.05 18.06 -6.41
CA GLY A 36 2.27 18.14 -7.23
C GLY A 36 2.56 16.89 -8.08
N TYR A 37 1.62 15.93 -8.18
CA TYR A 37 1.75 14.84 -9.16
C TYR A 37 1.84 15.37 -10.60
N VAL A 38 2.58 14.65 -11.45
CA VAL A 38 2.79 15.04 -12.83
C VAL A 38 1.78 14.33 -13.74
N VAL A 39 1.25 15.04 -14.73
CA VAL A 39 0.38 14.46 -15.77
C VAL A 39 1.08 14.51 -17.12
N HIS A 40 1.13 13.36 -17.79
CA HIS A 40 1.69 13.20 -19.13
C HIS A 40 0.65 12.60 -20.08
N HIS A 41 0.33 13.30 -21.17
CA HIS A 41 -0.44 12.71 -22.26
C HIS A 41 0.49 11.91 -23.17
N PHE A 42 0.29 10.60 -23.20
CA PHE A 42 1.16 9.69 -23.93
C PHE A 42 1.12 9.97 -25.43
N SER A 43 2.30 10.10 -26.01
CA SER A 43 2.48 10.17 -27.47
C SER A 43 3.63 9.30 -27.93
N ARG A 44 4.79 9.38 -27.26
CA ARG A 44 5.95 8.53 -27.52
C ARG A 44 6.76 8.29 -26.24
N PHE A 45 7.38 7.11 -26.13
CA PHE A 45 8.19 6.73 -24.97
C PHE A 45 9.34 7.70 -24.68
N LYS A 46 9.94 8.33 -25.71
CA LYS A 46 10.99 9.32 -25.51
C LYS A 46 10.52 10.49 -24.63
N LEU A 47 9.30 10.99 -24.85
CA LEU A 47 8.77 12.11 -24.06
C LEU A 47 8.33 11.66 -22.66
N LEU A 48 7.74 10.47 -22.55
CA LEU A 48 7.40 9.89 -21.25
C LEU A 48 8.66 9.70 -20.40
N ARG A 49 9.75 9.22 -21.01
CA ARG A 49 11.04 9.06 -20.35
C ARG A 49 11.61 10.39 -19.88
N THR A 50 11.68 11.42 -20.74
CA THR A 50 12.15 12.74 -20.32
C THR A 50 11.32 13.27 -19.15
N CYS A 51 10.01 13.04 -19.15
CA CYS A 51 9.14 13.40 -18.03
C CYS A 51 9.51 12.63 -16.74
N ALA A 52 9.77 11.33 -16.84
CA ALA A 52 10.19 10.50 -15.72
C ALA A 52 11.59 10.87 -15.21
N GLU A 53 12.53 11.24 -16.09
CA GLU A 53 13.88 11.69 -15.74
C GLU A 53 13.83 12.99 -14.94
N VAL A 54 13.06 13.97 -15.39
CA VAL A 54 12.87 15.24 -14.68
C VAL A 54 12.28 15.01 -13.29
N LEU A 55 11.28 14.12 -13.19
CA LEU A 55 10.68 13.77 -11.91
C LEU A 55 11.64 13.00 -10.98
N ALA A 56 12.40 12.06 -11.53
CA ALA A 56 13.41 11.34 -10.76
C ALA A 56 14.50 12.27 -10.23
N GLU A 57 14.89 13.29 -11.02
CA GLU A 57 15.90 14.26 -10.61
C GLU A 57 15.37 15.25 -9.56
N SER A 58 14.12 15.70 -9.66
CA SER A 58 13.52 16.54 -8.61
C SER A 58 13.41 15.80 -7.28
N LEU A 59 13.05 14.50 -7.29
CA LEU A 59 13.04 13.66 -6.09
C LEU A 59 14.43 13.49 -5.45
N ARG A 60 15.52 13.65 -6.20
CA ARG A 60 16.89 13.59 -5.68
C ARG A 60 17.41 14.92 -5.16
N THR A 61 17.04 16.02 -5.81
CA THR A 61 17.70 17.32 -5.63
C THR A 61 16.88 18.31 -4.81
N GLU A 62 15.55 18.18 -4.79
CA GLU A 62 14.71 19.13 -4.07
C GLU A 62 14.71 18.85 -2.56
N SER A 63 14.99 19.89 -1.78
CA SER A 63 14.87 19.85 -0.32
C SER A 63 13.42 19.90 0.16
N LYS A 64 12.48 20.24 -0.75
CA LYS A 64 11.04 20.25 -0.51
C LYS A 64 10.46 18.95 -1.05
N SER A 65 9.37 18.49 -0.44
CA SER A 65 8.80 17.25 -0.90
C SER A 65 8.10 17.38 -2.25
N VAL A 66 8.48 16.48 -3.16
CA VAL A 66 7.96 16.36 -4.50
C VAL A 66 7.17 15.05 -4.59
N SER A 67 6.03 15.09 -5.28
CA SER A 67 5.26 13.88 -5.56
C SER A 67 6.06 12.90 -6.39
N GLN A 68 6.06 11.63 -6.01
CA GLN A 68 6.70 10.54 -6.77
C GLN A 68 5.82 9.95 -7.88
N TRP A 69 4.68 10.59 -8.19
CA TRP A 69 3.64 10.04 -9.05
C TRP A 69 3.56 10.73 -10.40
N LEU A 70 3.54 9.90 -11.45
CA LEU A 70 3.34 10.30 -12.84
C LEU A 70 2.09 9.61 -13.39
N VAL A 71 1.05 10.40 -13.65
CA VAL A 71 -0.16 9.97 -14.35
C VAL A 71 0.09 10.02 -15.84
N VAL A 72 -0.19 8.93 -16.54
CA VAL A 72 -0.03 8.82 -17.98
C VAL A 72 -1.37 8.55 -18.64
N LEU A 73 -1.86 9.50 -19.42
CA LEU A 73 -3.16 9.42 -20.09
C LEU A 73 -3.00 9.01 -21.56
N GLY A 74 -4.01 8.33 -22.11
CA GLY A 74 -4.03 7.95 -23.53
C GLY A 74 -3.06 6.83 -23.90
N LEU A 75 -2.75 5.93 -22.95
CA LEU A 75 -1.92 4.77 -23.23
C LEU A 75 -2.64 3.80 -24.17
N SER A 76 -1.94 3.40 -25.23
CA SER A 76 -2.35 2.25 -26.05
C SER A 76 -2.09 0.95 -25.31
N GLN A 77 -2.75 -0.14 -25.73
CA GLN A 77 -2.47 -1.48 -25.19
C GLN A 77 -1.01 -1.92 -25.40
N SER A 78 -0.37 -1.50 -26.49
CA SER A 78 1.05 -1.77 -26.72
C SER A 78 1.96 -0.98 -25.78
N ALA A 79 1.58 0.25 -25.41
CA ALA A 79 2.32 1.05 -24.44
C ALA A 79 2.18 0.49 -23.03
N ILE A 80 0.97 0.10 -22.61
CA ILE A 80 0.71 -0.58 -21.32
C ILE A 80 1.56 -1.85 -21.22
N ARG A 81 1.53 -2.69 -22.27
CA ARG A 81 2.32 -3.91 -22.32
C ARG A 81 3.82 -3.63 -22.16
N ARG A 82 4.34 -2.62 -22.87
CA ARG A 82 5.76 -2.25 -22.78
C ARG A 82 6.14 -1.72 -21.40
N LEU A 83 5.31 -0.90 -20.76
CA LEU A 83 5.53 -0.43 -19.39
C LEU A 83 5.49 -1.59 -18.38
N ASN A 84 4.61 -2.57 -18.60
CA ASN A 84 4.41 -3.72 -17.72
C ASN A 84 5.48 -4.82 -17.87
N GLU A 85 5.96 -5.08 -19.09
CA GLU A 85 6.83 -6.24 -19.38
C GLU A 85 8.30 -5.85 -19.58
N ASN A 86 8.57 -4.57 -19.86
CA ASN A 86 9.93 -4.06 -20.04
C ASN A 86 10.21 -2.92 -19.07
N HIS A 87 10.61 -3.27 -17.85
CA HIS A 87 11.01 -2.33 -16.79
C HIS A 87 12.20 -1.44 -17.16
N LYS A 88 12.89 -1.71 -18.29
CA LYS A 88 13.95 -0.84 -18.82
C LYS A 88 13.45 0.16 -19.86
N CYS A 89 12.14 0.23 -20.13
CA CYS A 89 11.61 1.12 -21.17
C CYS A 89 11.80 2.61 -20.85
N LEU A 90 12.02 2.96 -19.57
CA LEU A 90 12.37 4.29 -19.08
C LEU A 90 13.88 4.44 -18.74
N GLU A 91 14.75 3.67 -19.39
CA GLU A 91 16.22 3.82 -19.34
C GLU A 91 16.83 3.85 -17.93
N GLY A 92 16.53 2.82 -17.13
CA GLY A 92 17.16 2.62 -15.82
C GLY A 92 16.48 3.36 -14.67
N ILE A 93 15.42 4.14 -14.95
CA ILE A 93 14.52 4.62 -13.92
C ILE A 93 13.72 3.44 -13.40
N GLU A 94 13.85 3.14 -12.11
CA GLU A 94 13.01 2.17 -11.44
C GLU A 94 11.63 2.76 -11.18
N TYR A 95 10.59 1.98 -11.48
CA TYR A 95 9.21 2.36 -11.23
C TYR A 95 8.36 1.15 -10.85
N ARG A 96 7.18 1.43 -10.29
CA ARG A 96 6.04 0.51 -10.24
C ARG A 96 4.91 1.05 -11.07
N PHE A 97 4.22 0.14 -11.76
CA PHE A 97 3.17 0.50 -12.69
C PHE A 97 1.80 -0.06 -12.29
N ALA A 98 0.80 0.81 -12.38
CA ALA A 98 -0.61 0.43 -12.33
C ALA A 98 -1.35 1.02 -13.53
N TRP A 99 -2.43 0.39 -13.97
CA TRP A 99 -3.29 0.96 -15.00
C TRP A 99 -4.76 0.59 -14.83
N GLU A 100 -5.62 1.44 -15.39
CA GLU A 100 -7.04 1.24 -15.53
C GLU A 100 -7.51 1.82 -16.87
N GLY A 101 -7.99 0.95 -17.77
CA GLY A 101 -8.32 1.34 -19.13
C GLY A 101 -7.09 1.86 -19.88
N GLN A 102 -7.10 3.14 -20.26
CA GLN A 102 -6.01 3.83 -20.96
C GLN A 102 -5.23 4.80 -20.06
N ALA A 103 -5.55 4.84 -18.76
CA ALA A 103 -4.81 5.61 -17.78
C ALA A 103 -3.78 4.71 -17.08
N GLY A 104 -2.54 5.18 -17.02
CA GLY A 104 -1.46 4.57 -16.26
C GLY A 104 -1.08 5.45 -15.08
N LEU A 105 -0.63 4.82 -14.01
CA LEU A 105 -0.04 5.46 -12.86
C LEU A 105 1.35 4.85 -12.65
N ILE A 106 2.37 5.68 -12.77
CA ILE A 106 3.77 5.31 -12.58
C ILE A 106 4.21 5.91 -11.25
N LYS A 107 4.66 5.06 -10.32
CA LYS A 107 5.37 5.46 -9.11
C LYS A 107 6.86 5.40 -9.39
N ILE A 108 7.55 6.53 -9.33
CA ILE A 108 9.02 6.54 -9.41
C ILE A 108 9.56 6.04 -8.08
N VAL A 109 10.38 4.97 -8.13
CA VAL A 109 10.99 4.40 -6.94
C VAL A 109 12.30 5.13 -6.67
N HIS A 110 12.44 5.69 -5.46
CA HIS A 110 13.61 6.47 -5.06
C HIS A 110 14.64 5.57 -4.34
N SER A 111 15.75 5.29 -5.02
CA SER A 111 16.47 4.00 -4.94
C SER A 111 17.46 3.76 -3.79
N PHE A 112 17.39 4.45 -2.64
CA PHE A 112 18.20 4.04 -1.48
C PHE A 112 17.37 3.86 -0.23
N ASP A 113 16.73 4.92 0.28
CA ASP A 113 15.97 4.82 1.52
C ASP A 113 14.71 3.96 1.35
N HIS A 114 14.02 4.08 0.21
CA HIS A 114 12.86 3.25 -0.13
C HIS A 114 13.25 1.78 -0.11
N ASP A 115 14.24 1.41 -0.92
CA ASP A 115 14.63 0.01 -1.10
C ASP A 115 15.22 -0.57 0.19
N SER A 116 15.98 0.23 0.94
CA SER A 116 16.55 -0.18 2.22
C SER A 116 15.49 -0.48 3.26
N VAL A 117 14.46 0.36 3.41
CA VAL A 117 13.37 0.13 4.37
C VAL A 117 12.49 -1.03 3.92
N THR A 118 12.09 -1.07 2.65
CA THR A 118 11.27 -2.15 2.11
C THR A 118 11.98 -3.50 2.21
N ASP A 119 13.24 -3.59 1.76
CA ASP A 119 14.01 -4.83 1.84
C ASP A 119 14.44 -5.17 3.27
N GLY A 120 14.69 -4.18 4.12
CA GLY A 120 14.96 -4.39 5.54
C GLY A 120 13.82 -5.15 6.20
N LEU A 121 12.57 -4.74 5.94
CA LEU A 121 11.39 -5.41 6.45
C LEU A 121 11.27 -6.86 5.94
N THR A 122 11.48 -7.12 4.65
CA THR A 122 11.41 -8.49 4.10
C THR A 122 12.49 -9.39 4.70
N ARG A 123 13.72 -8.86 4.89
CA ARG A 123 14.83 -9.58 5.52
C ARG A 123 14.55 -9.94 6.97
N VAL A 124 14.04 -8.99 7.76
CA VAL A 124 13.66 -9.26 9.15
C VAL A 124 12.57 -10.34 9.20
N MET A 125 11.53 -10.23 8.38
CA MET A 125 10.49 -11.27 8.30
C MET A 125 11.09 -12.64 7.95
N ASP A 126 12.00 -12.70 6.98
CA ASP A 126 12.70 -13.93 6.63
C ASP A 126 13.49 -14.53 7.79
N LEU A 127 14.13 -13.71 8.64
CA LEU A 127 14.82 -14.19 9.84
C LEU A 127 13.87 -14.85 10.83
N TYR A 128 12.67 -14.28 11.05
CA TYR A 128 11.63 -14.92 11.87
C TYR A 128 11.20 -16.25 11.26
N LEU A 129 10.93 -16.30 9.96
CA LEU A 129 10.51 -17.52 9.27
C LEU A 129 11.60 -18.60 9.28
N ILE A 130 12.87 -18.23 9.13
CA ILE A 130 14.01 -19.16 9.24
C ILE A 130 14.09 -19.75 10.66
N ARG A 131 13.89 -18.94 11.70
CA ARG A 131 13.85 -19.42 13.10
C ARG A 131 12.70 -20.40 13.35
N MET A 132 11.62 -20.30 12.58
CA MET A 132 10.49 -21.25 12.59
C MET A 132 10.75 -22.52 11.76
N GLY A 133 11.94 -22.66 11.15
CA GLY A 133 12.29 -23.82 10.32
C GLY A 133 11.92 -23.70 8.84
N LEU A 134 11.35 -22.58 8.40
CA LEU A 134 10.94 -22.34 7.01
C LEU A 134 12.11 -21.90 6.13
N VAL A 135 13.17 -22.70 6.08
CA VAL A 135 14.45 -22.33 5.46
C VAL A 135 14.41 -22.29 3.93
N SER A 136 13.52 -23.05 3.29
CA SER A 136 13.46 -23.15 1.83
C SER A 136 13.07 -21.83 1.17
N ILE A 137 13.68 -21.53 0.03
CA ILE A 137 13.28 -20.39 -0.81
C ILE A 137 11.85 -20.52 -1.34
N THR A 138 11.33 -21.75 -1.46
CA THR A 138 9.94 -22.00 -1.86
C THR A 138 8.96 -21.83 -0.72
N SER A 139 9.41 -21.87 0.54
CA SER A 139 8.57 -21.55 1.70
C SER A 139 8.55 -20.05 2.02
N ARG A 140 9.42 -19.24 1.43
CA ARG A 140 9.56 -17.80 1.69
C ARG A 140 9.71 -17.01 0.40
N LYS A 141 8.72 -17.08 -0.48
CA LYS A 141 8.83 -16.47 -1.81
C LYS A 141 8.37 -15.02 -1.78
N TRP A 142 9.33 -14.11 -1.84
CA TRP A 142 9.07 -12.72 -2.21
C TRP A 142 9.01 -12.56 -3.73
N VAL A 143 8.10 -11.71 -4.20
CA VAL A 143 7.93 -11.34 -5.60
C VAL A 143 7.99 -9.84 -5.76
N VAL A 144 8.74 -9.41 -6.77
CA VAL A 144 8.90 -8.03 -7.23
C VAL A 144 8.56 -8.00 -8.72
N ASN A 145 8.01 -6.89 -9.22
CA ASN A 145 7.65 -6.70 -10.63
C ASN A 145 6.62 -7.71 -11.18
N THR A 146 5.95 -8.46 -10.29
CA THR A 146 4.83 -9.32 -10.69
C THR A 146 3.56 -8.48 -10.75
N THR A 147 2.96 -8.45 -11.92
CA THR A 147 1.71 -7.72 -12.11
C THR A 147 0.49 -8.59 -11.90
N TYR A 148 -0.40 -8.13 -11.04
CA TYR A 148 -1.67 -8.79 -10.79
C TYR A 148 -2.79 -8.07 -11.53
N LYS A 149 -3.56 -8.84 -12.31
CA LYS A 149 -4.56 -8.33 -13.26
C LYS A 149 -5.94 -8.87 -12.88
N PRO A 150 -6.77 -8.11 -12.13
CA PRO A 150 -8.13 -8.55 -11.79
C PRO A 150 -9.03 -8.64 -13.03
N THR A 151 -8.72 -7.87 -14.08
CA THR A 151 -9.37 -7.91 -15.39
C THR A 151 -8.33 -7.62 -16.48
N ALA A 152 -8.68 -7.81 -17.76
CA ALA A 152 -7.79 -7.44 -18.86
C ALA A 152 -7.45 -5.94 -18.91
N ASN A 153 -8.31 -5.08 -18.33
CA ASN A 153 -8.19 -3.63 -18.40
C ASN A 153 -7.58 -2.99 -17.14
N LYS A 154 -7.18 -3.80 -16.15
CA LYS A 154 -6.59 -3.29 -14.91
C LYS A 154 -5.42 -4.16 -14.49
N GLY A 155 -4.41 -3.53 -13.92
CA GLY A 155 -3.35 -4.26 -13.25
C GLY A 155 -2.46 -3.35 -12.42
N LYS A 156 -1.73 -3.96 -11.50
CA LYS A 156 -0.84 -3.26 -10.59
C LYS A 156 0.31 -4.18 -10.14
N GLU A 157 1.47 -3.58 -9.95
CA GLU A 157 2.64 -4.16 -9.30
C GLU A 157 2.74 -3.65 -7.85
N ALA A 158 3.13 -4.52 -6.93
CA ALA A 158 3.51 -4.13 -5.57
C ALA A 158 5.01 -3.80 -5.52
N ASP A 159 5.48 -3.12 -4.48
CA ASP A 159 6.93 -3.05 -4.23
C ASP A 159 7.49 -4.41 -3.88
N GLN A 160 6.79 -5.12 -2.97
CA GLN A 160 7.05 -6.49 -2.59
C GLN A 160 5.72 -7.22 -2.36
N GLY A 161 5.65 -8.48 -2.77
CA GLY A 161 4.57 -9.40 -2.43
C GLY A 161 5.10 -10.70 -1.84
N PHE A 162 4.38 -11.29 -0.89
CA PHE A 162 4.72 -12.60 -0.32
C PHE A 162 3.80 -13.69 -0.86
N LEU A 163 4.37 -14.75 -1.41
CA LEU A 163 3.66 -15.95 -1.86
C LEU A 163 3.99 -17.13 -0.95
N PRO A 164 2.99 -17.70 -0.25
CA PRO A 164 3.18 -18.98 0.39
C PRO A 164 3.21 -20.12 -0.65
N PRO A 165 3.70 -21.31 -0.28
CA PRO A 165 3.80 -22.46 -1.19
C PRO A 165 2.52 -22.78 -1.97
N SER A 166 1.36 -22.63 -1.33
CA SER A 166 0.03 -22.88 -1.92
C SER A 166 -0.30 -21.97 -3.10
N ARG A 167 0.41 -20.84 -3.27
CA ARG A 167 0.15 -19.83 -4.30
C ARG A 167 1.28 -19.68 -5.32
N LEU A 168 2.32 -20.50 -5.20
CA LEU A 168 3.37 -20.57 -6.22
C LEU A 168 2.81 -21.14 -7.52
N PRO A 169 3.34 -20.73 -8.69
CA PRO A 169 2.93 -21.30 -9.96
C PRO A 169 3.14 -22.83 -9.94
N PRO A 170 2.14 -23.62 -10.37
CA PRO A 170 2.26 -25.08 -10.38
C PRO A 170 3.24 -25.58 -11.44
N THR A 171 3.46 -24.77 -12.48
CA THR A 171 4.38 -25.06 -13.59
C THR A 171 5.09 -23.79 -14.05
N THR A 172 6.29 -23.95 -14.61
CA THR A 172 7.05 -22.85 -15.20
C THR A 172 6.25 -22.15 -16.28
N GLY A 173 6.13 -20.83 -16.20
CA GLY A 173 5.40 -20.00 -17.17
C GLY A 173 3.93 -19.74 -16.83
N SER A 174 3.35 -20.43 -15.85
CA SER A 174 2.02 -20.09 -15.33
C SER A 174 2.10 -18.86 -14.41
N PRO A 175 1.06 -18.00 -14.39
CA PRO A 175 1.01 -16.90 -13.42
C PRO A 175 0.88 -17.45 -11.99
N PRO A 176 1.49 -16.80 -10.99
CA PRO A 176 1.27 -17.15 -9.59
C PRO A 176 -0.15 -16.80 -9.14
N GLY A 177 -0.58 -17.37 -8.01
CA GLY A 177 -1.72 -16.85 -7.26
C GLY A 177 -1.43 -15.45 -6.70
N TRP A 178 -2.47 -14.77 -6.21
CA TRP A 178 -2.31 -13.47 -5.53
C TRP A 178 -1.42 -13.60 -4.28
N PRO A 179 -0.63 -12.59 -3.91
CA PRO A 179 0.16 -12.65 -2.68
C PRO A 179 -0.75 -12.61 -1.45
N THR A 180 -0.33 -13.21 -0.33
CA THR A 180 -1.05 -13.07 0.95
C THR A 180 -0.78 -11.74 1.62
N LEU A 181 0.42 -11.21 1.41
CA LEU A 181 0.90 -9.94 1.92
C LEU A 181 1.46 -9.10 0.78
N THR A 182 1.13 -7.81 0.76
CA THR A 182 1.78 -6.82 -0.13
C THR A 182 2.38 -5.69 0.70
N ILE A 183 3.46 -5.10 0.20
CA ILE A 183 4.10 -3.91 0.77
C ILE A 183 4.06 -2.80 -0.27
N GLU A 184 3.64 -1.61 0.16
CA GLU A 184 3.60 -0.37 -0.61
C GLU A 184 4.34 0.71 0.15
N THR A 185 5.51 1.10 -0.33
CA THR A 185 6.40 2.09 0.27
C THR A 185 6.39 3.37 -0.55
N GLY A 186 6.50 4.52 0.11
CA GLY A 186 6.55 5.81 -0.56
C GLY A 186 6.84 6.96 0.37
N LEU A 187 6.94 8.14 -0.22
CA LEU A 187 7.13 9.38 0.54
C LEU A 187 5.88 9.77 1.33
N SER A 188 6.04 10.55 2.39
CA SER A 188 4.95 10.93 3.30
C SER A 188 3.79 11.66 2.63
N GLU A 189 4.08 12.40 1.58
CA GLU A 189 3.12 13.13 0.77
C GLU A 189 2.23 12.16 0.03
N SER A 190 2.73 10.96 -0.28
CA SER A 190 2.01 9.90 -0.98
C SER A 190 1.10 9.07 -0.07
N LEU A 191 1.02 9.33 1.24
CA LEU A 191 0.27 8.47 2.17
C LEU A 191 -1.19 8.27 1.75
N SER A 192 -1.85 9.31 1.22
CA SER A 192 -3.23 9.19 0.70
C SER A 192 -3.33 8.19 -0.45
N GLN A 193 -2.37 8.21 -1.37
CA GLN A 193 -2.28 7.32 -2.51
C GLN A 193 -1.84 5.90 -2.10
N LEU A 194 -0.92 5.75 -1.15
CA LEU A 194 -0.53 4.43 -0.64
C LEU A 194 -1.68 3.73 0.08
N ARG A 195 -2.50 4.47 0.83
CA ARG A 195 -3.76 3.95 1.40
C ARG A 195 -4.75 3.53 0.32
N GLN A 196 -4.74 4.23 -0.81
CA GLN A 196 -5.54 3.88 -1.98
C GLN A 196 -5.01 2.61 -2.65
N ASP A 197 -3.69 2.43 -2.71
CA ASP A 197 -3.07 1.18 -3.16
C ASP A 197 -3.43 0.00 -2.24
N ALA A 198 -3.41 0.19 -0.93
CA ALA A 198 -3.86 -0.83 0.03
C ALA A 198 -5.31 -1.26 -0.19
N ARG A 199 -6.21 -0.28 -0.40
CA ARG A 199 -7.61 -0.57 -0.76
C ARG A 199 -7.70 -1.31 -2.08
N TRP A 200 -6.92 -0.92 -3.09
CA TRP A 200 -6.91 -1.57 -4.39
C TRP A 200 -6.54 -3.05 -4.27
N TRP A 201 -5.48 -3.39 -3.55
CA TRP A 201 -5.06 -4.78 -3.35
C TRP A 201 -6.16 -5.61 -2.70
N LEU A 202 -6.73 -5.11 -1.60
CA LEU A 202 -7.78 -5.81 -0.87
C LEU A 202 -9.08 -5.94 -1.68
N SER A 203 -9.44 -4.94 -2.49
CA SER A 203 -10.70 -4.95 -3.25
C SER A 203 -10.64 -5.74 -4.55
N ASN A 204 -9.45 -5.91 -5.14
CA ASN A 204 -9.29 -6.54 -6.45
C ASN A 204 -8.84 -8.00 -6.38
N SER A 205 -8.47 -8.50 -5.20
CA SER A 205 -7.98 -9.86 -5.02
C SER A 205 -9.05 -10.87 -4.58
N LEU A 206 -10.33 -10.49 -4.50
CA LEU A 206 -11.40 -11.35 -3.94
C LEU A 206 -11.10 -11.89 -2.53
N GLY A 207 -10.37 -11.13 -1.71
CA GLY A 207 -9.92 -11.55 -0.38
C GLY A 207 -8.66 -12.42 -0.37
N GLU A 208 -8.04 -12.72 -1.52
CA GLU A 208 -6.79 -13.48 -1.54
C GLU A 208 -5.62 -12.72 -0.88
N VAL A 209 -5.47 -11.41 -1.13
CA VAL A 209 -4.58 -10.55 -0.34
C VAL A 209 -5.20 -10.38 1.04
N ARG A 210 -4.47 -10.81 2.07
CA ARG A 210 -4.93 -10.79 3.48
C ARG A 210 -4.48 -9.53 4.20
N ILE A 211 -3.26 -9.08 3.90
CA ILE A 211 -2.59 -7.97 4.57
C ILE A 211 -1.93 -7.07 3.52
N VAL A 212 -2.04 -5.75 3.71
CA VAL A 212 -1.23 -4.76 2.99
C VAL A 212 -0.50 -3.90 4.00
N LEU A 213 0.82 -3.84 3.90
CA LEU A 213 1.65 -2.93 4.69
C LEU A 213 1.93 -1.69 3.86
N VAL A 214 1.48 -0.54 4.34
CA VAL A 214 1.82 0.77 3.78
C VAL A 214 2.96 1.35 4.59
N ILE A 215 4.04 1.75 3.93
CA ILE A 215 5.20 2.39 4.55
C ILE A 215 5.36 3.79 3.97
N SER A 216 5.24 4.80 4.82
CA SER A 216 5.33 6.21 4.47
C SER A 216 6.56 6.83 5.12
N ILE A 217 7.56 7.19 4.31
CA ILE A 217 8.84 7.75 4.74
C ILE A 217 8.79 9.29 4.64
N SER A 218 9.07 9.97 5.75
CA SER A 218 9.17 11.43 5.81
C SER A 218 10.61 11.83 6.13
N LYS A 219 11.38 12.15 5.08
CA LYS A 219 12.77 12.61 5.24
C LYS A 219 12.86 13.93 5.99
N GLN A 220 11.94 14.87 5.74
CA GLN A 220 11.96 16.17 6.42
C GLN A 220 11.74 16.06 7.94
N LYS A 221 11.00 15.04 8.37
CA LYS A 221 10.59 14.87 9.76
C LYS A 221 11.34 13.75 10.46
N ASP A 222 12.34 13.15 9.81
CA ASP A 222 13.07 11.96 10.28
C ASP A 222 12.08 10.96 10.90
N ARG A 223 11.11 10.56 10.09
CA ARG A 223 10.00 9.71 10.56
C ARG A 223 9.54 8.71 9.51
N VAL A 224 9.34 7.46 9.93
CA VAL A 224 8.66 6.44 9.14
C VAL A 224 7.33 6.10 9.79
N PHE A 225 6.28 6.02 8.99
CA PHE A 225 4.94 5.63 9.42
C PHE A 225 4.54 4.36 8.70
N ILE A 226 4.07 3.35 9.43
CA ILE A 226 3.60 2.09 8.84
C ILE A 226 2.14 1.85 9.24
N GLU A 227 1.34 1.44 8.27
CA GLU A 227 -0.03 0.99 8.47
C GLU A 227 -0.20 -0.45 8.00
N MET A 228 -0.88 -1.26 8.79
CA MET A 228 -1.36 -2.58 8.39
C MET A 228 -2.83 -2.49 8.02
N TRP A 229 -3.15 -2.77 6.76
CA TRP A 229 -4.50 -2.79 6.23
C TRP A 229 -4.99 -4.22 6.00
N GLN A 230 -6.26 -4.48 6.30
CA GLN A 230 -6.90 -5.75 6.03
C GLN A 230 -8.42 -5.60 5.82
N LEU A 231 -9.08 -6.67 5.36
CA LEU A 231 -10.53 -6.72 5.25
C LEU A 231 -11.20 -6.98 6.60
N ALA A 232 -12.31 -6.30 6.85
CA ALA A 232 -13.21 -6.65 7.95
C ALA A 232 -13.90 -8.01 7.70
N PRO A 233 -14.38 -8.71 8.74
CA PRO A 233 -15.21 -9.90 8.57
C PRO A 233 -16.38 -9.67 7.60
N PRO A 234 -16.81 -10.65 6.80
CA PRO A 234 -17.84 -10.46 5.76
C PRO A 234 -19.16 -9.88 6.29
N ASN A 235 -19.52 -10.25 7.52
CA ASN A 235 -20.77 -9.84 8.19
C ASN A 235 -20.63 -8.54 9.00
N SER A 236 -19.56 -7.77 8.76
CA SER A 236 -19.37 -6.48 9.45
C SER A 236 -20.38 -5.43 8.96
N PRO A 237 -20.73 -4.44 9.82
CA PRO A 237 -21.58 -3.31 9.42
C PRO A 237 -21.00 -2.56 8.21
N ARG A 238 -21.89 -2.00 7.39
CA ARG A 238 -21.53 -1.20 6.20
C ARG A 238 -22.31 0.12 6.23
N PRO A 239 -21.63 1.28 6.31
CA PRO A 239 -20.18 1.45 6.46
C PRO A 239 -19.67 0.98 7.84
N LEU A 240 -18.36 0.71 7.94
CA LEU A 240 -17.73 0.48 9.25
C LEU A 240 -17.74 1.79 10.05
N THR A 241 -18.29 1.76 11.26
CA THR A 241 -18.20 2.89 12.17
C THR A 241 -16.82 2.92 12.83
N ARG A 242 -16.37 4.10 13.28
CA ARG A 242 -15.11 4.24 14.02
C ARG A 242 -15.08 3.34 15.27
N ALA A 243 -16.19 3.28 16.00
CA ALA A 243 -16.32 2.42 17.17
C ALA A 243 -16.14 0.94 16.79
N TYR A 244 -16.75 0.48 15.69
CA TYR A 244 -16.60 -0.89 15.24
C TYR A 244 -15.15 -1.19 14.83
N VAL A 245 -14.49 -0.31 14.09
CA VAL A 245 -13.06 -0.45 13.75
C VAL A 245 -12.21 -0.58 15.01
N GLN A 246 -12.45 0.24 16.03
CA GLN A 246 -11.74 0.12 17.30
C GLN A 246 -11.94 -1.25 17.97
N THR A 247 -13.15 -1.82 17.90
CA THR A 247 -13.38 -3.20 18.40
C THR A 247 -12.64 -4.26 17.59
N LEU A 248 -12.45 -4.05 16.28
CA LEU A 248 -11.67 -4.96 15.43
C LEU A 248 -10.18 -4.89 15.82
N CYS A 249 -9.63 -3.68 15.96
CA CYS A 249 -8.22 -3.48 16.31
C CYS A 249 -7.85 -4.00 17.70
N GLN A 250 -8.83 -4.11 18.62
CA GLN A 250 -8.61 -4.66 19.97
C GLN A 250 -8.63 -6.19 20.03
N ARG A 251 -8.97 -6.89 18.92
CA ARG A 251 -8.98 -8.36 18.91
C ARG A 251 -7.55 -8.89 19.02
N ASN A 252 -7.38 -9.96 19.80
CA ASN A 252 -6.12 -10.67 19.89
C ASN A 252 -6.35 -12.19 19.80
N PRO A 253 -5.90 -12.87 18.72
CA PRO A 253 -5.23 -12.28 17.56
C PRO A 253 -6.19 -11.53 16.62
N ASN A 254 -5.74 -10.42 16.05
CA ASN A 254 -6.49 -9.67 15.01
C ASN A 254 -6.26 -10.30 13.63
N VAL A 255 -6.81 -11.50 13.41
CA VAL A 255 -6.61 -12.26 12.17
C VAL A 255 -7.56 -11.74 11.07
N PRO A 256 -7.05 -11.43 9.86
CA PRO A 256 -7.92 -11.09 8.74
C PRO A 256 -8.75 -12.32 8.32
N PRO A 257 -9.88 -12.13 7.64
CA PRO A 257 -10.65 -13.24 7.10
C PRO A 257 -9.81 -14.10 6.15
N LEU A 258 -9.81 -15.41 6.38
CA LEU A 258 -9.04 -16.42 5.63
C LEU A 258 -9.86 -17.09 4.50
N ILE A 259 -10.92 -16.41 4.05
CA ILE A 259 -11.83 -16.87 3.01
C ILE A 259 -11.85 -15.89 1.84
N GLN A 260 -12.28 -16.36 0.67
CA GLN A 260 -12.61 -15.44 -0.41
C GLN A 260 -13.82 -14.58 -0.02
N GLN A 261 -13.77 -13.30 -0.37
CA GLN A 261 -14.83 -12.35 -0.11
C GLN A 261 -15.25 -11.68 -1.42
N PRO A 262 -16.53 -11.76 -1.82
CA PRO A 262 -17.01 -11.02 -2.97
C PRO A 262 -16.91 -9.50 -2.74
N ALA A 263 -16.77 -8.72 -3.80
CA ALA A 263 -16.58 -7.27 -3.73
C ALA A 263 -17.68 -6.57 -2.90
N SER A 264 -18.93 -7.02 -3.00
CA SER A 264 -20.06 -6.51 -2.21
C SER A 264 -19.91 -6.71 -0.71
N SER A 265 -19.10 -7.70 -0.29
CA SER A 265 -18.81 -8.03 1.11
C SER A 265 -17.47 -7.48 1.60
N GLN A 266 -16.72 -6.70 0.82
CA GLN A 266 -15.41 -6.21 1.23
C GLN A 266 -15.50 -4.83 1.88
N THR A 267 -14.80 -4.65 3.00
CA THR A 267 -14.53 -3.31 3.55
C THR A 267 -13.17 -3.33 4.21
N ALA A 268 -12.24 -2.56 3.66
CA ALA A 268 -10.89 -2.43 4.17
C ALA A 268 -10.85 -1.47 5.37
N TYR A 269 -9.98 -1.75 6.33
CA TYR A 269 -9.69 -0.85 7.44
C TYR A 269 -8.21 -0.94 7.83
N CYS A 270 -7.70 0.12 8.43
CA CYS A 270 -6.38 0.11 9.05
C CYS A 270 -6.48 -0.61 10.41
N ALA A 271 -5.85 -1.77 10.51
CA ALA A 271 -5.88 -2.63 11.68
C ALA A 271 -4.81 -2.27 12.70
N HIS A 272 -3.70 -1.67 12.26
CA HIS A 272 -2.57 -1.33 13.12
C HIS A 272 -1.78 -0.17 12.52
N GLU A 273 -1.34 0.75 13.36
CA GLU A 273 -0.52 1.91 12.97
C GLU A 273 0.71 1.97 13.86
N LEU A 274 1.84 2.33 13.28
CA LEU A 274 3.08 2.52 14.03
C LEU A 274 3.90 3.67 13.46
N THR A 275 4.59 4.37 14.36
CA THR A 275 5.44 5.52 14.05
C THR A 275 6.83 5.27 14.58
N ILE A 276 7.83 5.37 13.71
CA ILE A 276 9.24 5.24 14.04
C ILE A 276 9.89 6.61 13.88
N THR A 277 10.68 6.99 14.88
CA THR A 277 11.57 8.17 14.87
C THR A 277 12.92 7.78 15.49
N ALA A 278 13.92 8.64 15.38
CA ALA A 278 15.20 8.47 16.09
C ALA A 278 15.04 8.28 17.62
N ASN A 279 13.94 8.77 18.21
CA ASN A 279 13.69 8.70 19.65
C ASN A 279 12.94 7.43 20.09
N GLY A 280 12.51 6.59 19.15
CA GLY A 280 11.82 5.34 19.46
C GLY A 280 10.62 5.04 18.56
N VAL A 281 9.90 3.98 18.94
CA VAL A 281 8.78 3.40 18.19
C VAL A 281 7.50 3.47 19.00
N THR A 282 6.47 4.10 18.45
CA THR A 282 5.11 4.09 18.99
C THR A 282 4.25 3.12 18.20
N GLY A 283 3.47 2.29 18.89
CA GLY A 283 2.58 1.30 18.26
C GLY A 283 3.19 -0.09 18.05
N ALA A 284 4.46 -0.32 18.42
CA ALA A 284 5.02 -1.67 18.43
C ALA A 284 4.48 -2.52 19.61
N PRO A 285 4.47 -3.87 19.49
CA PRO A 285 4.86 -4.66 18.32
C PRO A 285 3.80 -4.68 17.21
N LEU A 286 4.21 -5.04 15.99
CA LEU A 286 3.31 -5.40 14.90
C LEU A 286 3.29 -6.91 14.73
N THR A 287 2.10 -7.52 14.83
CA THR A 287 1.93 -8.97 14.68
C THR A 287 1.33 -9.32 13.31
N LEU A 288 2.01 -10.17 12.55
CA LEU A 288 1.52 -10.74 11.29
C LEU A 288 1.06 -12.19 11.53
N PRO A 289 -0.25 -12.48 11.44
CA PRO A 289 -0.77 -13.82 11.71
C PRO A 289 -0.24 -14.85 10.72
N PHE A 290 0.32 -15.96 11.22
CA PHE A 290 0.90 -17.01 10.39
C PHE A 290 -0.12 -17.58 9.39
N ALA A 291 -1.33 -17.86 9.88
CA ALA A 291 -2.39 -18.43 9.06
C ALA A 291 -2.83 -17.49 7.92
N ALA A 292 -2.69 -16.18 8.10
CA ALA A 292 -2.94 -15.20 7.04
C ALA A 292 -1.81 -15.17 6.00
N LEU A 293 -0.56 -15.40 6.42
CA LEU A 293 0.60 -15.44 5.53
C LEU A 293 0.69 -16.75 4.72
N TYR A 294 0.29 -17.88 5.31
CA TYR A 294 0.53 -19.23 4.75
C TYR A 294 -0.71 -20.00 4.27
N ASP A 295 -1.93 -19.47 4.44
CA ASP A 295 -3.20 -20.16 4.17
C ASP A 295 -3.36 -21.52 4.89
N ARG A 296 -2.67 -21.71 6.02
CA ARG A 296 -2.76 -22.91 6.85
C ARG A 296 -2.46 -22.59 8.31
N PRO A 297 -2.94 -23.39 9.28
CA PRO A 297 -2.51 -23.23 10.66
C PRO A 297 -0.99 -23.44 10.81
N PRO A 298 -0.37 -22.83 11.85
CA PRO A 298 1.03 -23.08 12.17
C PRO A 298 1.25 -24.54 12.59
N ALA A 299 2.35 -25.11 12.12
CA ALA A 299 2.87 -26.39 12.60
C ALA A 299 3.71 -26.21 13.87
N GLN A 300 4.27 -27.29 14.41
CA GLN A 300 5.17 -27.22 15.56
C GLN A 300 6.38 -26.35 15.24
N GLY A 301 6.63 -25.33 16.08
CA GLY A 301 7.73 -24.37 15.92
C GLY A 301 7.40 -23.16 15.04
N GLU A 302 6.23 -23.15 14.38
CA GLU A 302 5.73 -22.01 13.62
C GLU A 302 4.76 -21.17 14.46
N GLY A 303 4.68 -19.88 14.17
CA GLY A 303 3.79 -18.95 14.86
C GLY A 303 3.72 -17.61 14.16
N ASP A 304 2.93 -16.70 14.73
CA ASP A 304 2.81 -15.35 14.20
C ASP A 304 4.17 -14.63 14.21
N ILE A 305 4.44 -13.79 13.21
CA ILE A 305 5.64 -12.95 13.20
C ILE A 305 5.34 -11.71 14.05
N VAL A 306 6.09 -11.53 15.15
CA VAL A 306 5.93 -10.38 16.06
C VAL A 306 7.13 -9.45 15.87
N LEU A 307 6.95 -8.42 15.03
CA LEU A 307 7.98 -7.41 14.76
C LEU A 307 8.05 -6.43 15.93
N THR A 308 9.22 -6.36 16.56
CA THR A 308 9.47 -5.58 17.77
C THR A 308 9.85 -4.13 17.46
N ALA A 309 9.90 -3.29 18.49
CA ALA A 309 10.44 -1.94 18.36
C ALA A 309 11.89 -1.94 17.85
N GLN A 310 12.72 -2.90 18.31
CA GLN A 310 14.11 -3.01 17.87
C GLN A 310 14.20 -3.36 16.38
N ASP A 311 13.38 -4.30 15.91
CA ASP A 311 13.32 -4.66 14.49
C ASP A 311 13.04 -3.41 13.63
N PHE A 312 12.08 -2.57 14.06
CA PHE A 312 11.75 -1.35 13.33
C PHE A 312 12.85 -0.27 13.37
N LEU A 313 13.55 -0.13 14.50
CA LEU A 313 14.72 0.77 14.59
C LEU A 313 15.84 0.29 13.66
N ASP A 314 16.08 -1.02 13.58
CA ASP A 314 17.10 -1.58 12.70
C ASP A 314 16.73 -1.38 11.22
N ILE A 315 15.48 -1.66 10.84
CA ILE A 315 14.96 -1.49 9.47
C ILE A 315 15.07 -0.04 8.99
N THR A 316 14.88 0.93 9.88
CA THR A 316 14.82 2.36 9.54
C THR A 316 16.10 3.12 9.86
N SER A 317 17.16 2.42 10.26
CA SER A 317 18.45 3.02 10.64
C SER A 317 19.12 3.86 9.56
N VAL A 318 18.77 3.67 8.28
CA VAL A 318 19.29 4.49 7.16
C VAL A 318 18.49 5.79 6.95
N VAL A 319 17.34 5.93 7.62
CA VAL A 319 16.46 7.10 7.51
C VAL A 319 16.83 8.17 8.55
N PHE A 320 17.43 7.77 9.68
CA PHE A 320 17.76 8.64 10.81
C PHE A 320 19.27 8.71 11.07
#